data_AF-A0A352KIA6-F1
#
_entry.id   AF-A0A352KIA6-F1
#
_cell.length_a   1.000
_cell.length_b   1.000
_cell.length_c   1.000
_cell.angle_alpha   90.00
_cell.angle_beta   90.00
_cell.angle_gamma   90.00
#
_symmetry.space_group_name_H-M   'P 1'
#
loop_
_entity.id
_entity.type
_entity.pdbx_description
1 polymer ?
#
loop_
_entity_poly.entity_id
_entity_poly.type
_entity_poly.pdbx_seq_one_letter_code
_entity_poly.pdbx_strand_id
1 'polypeptide(L)'
;RLYQHLREDLQHVSWEHLLSGAGLERIYQFFVRESPSVSAPCRRPAAEITQAATQNECALCVAAVNLFSELLAAEASNLGLKLLATGGVFLAGNISLKMLPFIQRSEFISRFRQKGRMSHLVDSMPLSIIRNQQCALLGAACYAQRASAA
;
A
#
# COMPACT_ATOMS: atom_id res chain seq x y z
N ARG A 1 -5.38 1.20 -18.26
CA ARG A 1 -4.44 2.34 -18.30
C ARG A 1 -3.20 2.06 -17.45
N LEU A 2 -3.24 2.13 -16.11
CA LEU A 2 -2.04 1.87 -15.28
C LEU A 2 -1.35 0.52 -15.59
N TYR A 3 -2.11 -0.58 -15.65
CA TYR A 3 -1.55 -1.90 -15.99
C TYR A 3 -0.89 -1.94 -17.38
N GLN A 4 -1.47 -1.26 -18.38
CA GLN A 4 -0.91 -1.20 -19.73
C GLN A 4 0.39 -0.39 -19.73
N HIS A 5 0.41 0.75 -19.03
CA HIS A 5 1.61 1.56 -18.85
C HIS A 5 2.75 0.76 -18.20
N LEU A 6 2.47 0.00 -17.14
CA LEU A 6 3.49 -0.84 -16.50
C LEU A 6 4.00 -1.97 -17.41
N ARG A 7 3.16 -2.48 -18.32
CA ARG A 7 3.53 -3.53 -19.27
C ARG A 7 4.42 -3.06 -20.42
N GLU A 8 4.60 -1.75 -20.60
CA GLU A 8 5.57 -1.21 -21.56
C GLU A 8 6.99 -1.60 -21.15
N ASP A 9 7.27 -1.56 -19.84
CA ASP A 9 8.61 -1.78 -19.28
C ASP A 9 8.75 -3.14 -18.56
N LEU A 10 7.63 -3.79 -18.21
CA LEU A 10 7.62 -5.04 -17.43
C LEU A 10 6.94 -6.17 -18.20
N GLN A 11 7.61 -7.32 -18.30
CA GLN A 11 6.98 -8.53 -18.85
C GLN A 11 5.86 -9.08 -17.94
N HIS A 12 6.03 -8.95 -16.63
CA HIS A 12 5.04 -9.35 -15.62
C HIS A 12 4.83 -8.24 -14.61
N VAL A 13 3.58 -7.91 -14.31
CA VAL A 13 3.20 -6.91 -13.31
C VAL A 13 2.63 -7.63 -12.09
N SER A 14 3.43 -7.67 -11.03
CA SER A 14 3.02 -8.18 -9.72
C SER A 14 2.56 -7.06 -8.78
N TRP A 15 1.93 -7.42 -7.65
CA TRP A 15 1.57 -6.45 -6.62
C TRP A 15 2.76 -5.67 -6.06
N GLU A 16 3.95 -6.26 -5.99
CA GLU A 16 5.15 -5.58 -5.50
C GLU A 16 5.61 -4.43 -6.42
N HIS A 17 5.29 -4.51 -7.72
CA HIS A 17 5.54 -3.43 -8.67
C HIS A 17 4.62 -2.21 -8.44
N LEU A 18 3.61 -2.35 -7.59
CA LEU A 18 2.68 -1.28 -7.20
C LEU A 18 2.86 -0.91 -5.71
N LEU A 19 2.88 -1.90 -4.83
CA LEU A 19 2.83 -1.78 -3.37
C LEU A 19 4.23 -1.78 -2.74
N SER A 20 5.13 -0.97 -3.31
CA SER A 20 6.48 -0.73 -2.81
C SER A 20 6.85 0.75 -2.99
N GLY A 21 7.99 1.18 -2.44
CA GLY A 21 8.51 2.53 -2.71
C GLY A 21 8.69 2.78 -4.21
N ALA A 22 9.37 1.86 -4.89
CA ALA A 22 9.55 1.92 -6.34
C ALA A 22 8.22 1.76 -7.13
N GLY A 23 7.22 1.13 -6.53
CA GLY A 23 5.87 1.06 -7.10
C GLY A 23 5.13 2.40 -7.03
N LEU A 24 5.23 3.12 -5.91
CA LEU A 24 4.70 4.48 -5.78
C LEU A 24 5.33 5.43 -6.81
N GLU A 25 6.63 5.30 -7.05
CA GLU A 25 7.34 6.08 -8.07
C GLU A 25 6.82 5.80 -9.49
N ARG A 26 6.50 4.53 -9.80
CA ARG A 26 5.88 4.15 -11.07
C ARG A 26 4.46 4.69 -11.20
N ILE A 27 3.67 4.64 -10.13
CA ILE A 27 2.31 5.20 -10.12
C ILE A 27 2.37 6.72 -10.35
N TYR A 28 3.34 7.42 -9.75
CA TYR A 28 3.56 8.84 -10.00
C TYR A 28 3.94 9.11 -11.46
N GLN A 29 4.87 8.35 -12.03
CA GLN A 29 5.27 8.46 -13.44
C GLN A 29 4.07 8.26 -14.38
N PHE A 30 3.19 7.30 -14.08
CA PHE A 30 1.94 7.11 -14.82
C PHE A 30 1.10 8.38 -14.85
N PHE A 31 0.88 9.04 -13.70
CA PHE A 31 0.11 10.28 -13.64
C PHE A 31 0.78 11.47 -14.35
N VAL A 32 2.11 11.55 -14.30
CA VAL A 32 2.88 12.55 -15.08
C VAL A 32 2.66 12.33 -16.58
N ARG A 33 2.75 11.09 -17.07
CA ARG A 33 2.53 10.78 -18.50
C ARG A 33 1.10 11.04 -18.95
N GLU A 34 0.09 10.76 -18.12
CA GLU A 34 -1.31 11.06 -18.43
C GLU A 34 -1.63 12.57 -18.37
N SER A 35 -0.74 13.40 -17.82
CA SER A 35 -0.94 14.84 -17.60
C SER A 35 0.13 15.71 -18.27
N PRO A 36 0.29 15.66 -19.61
CA PRO A 36 1.38 16.34 -20.32
C PRO A 36 1.37 17.87 -20.18
N SER A 37 0.24 18.47 -19.80
CA SER A 37 0.10 19.92 -19.56
C SER A 37 0.62 20.37 -18.18
N VAL A 38 0.90 19.45 -17.27
CA VAL A 38 1.39 19.76 -15.91
C VAL A 38 2.92 19.68 -15.91
N SER A 39 3.57 20.82 -15.63
CA SER A 39 5.02 20.84 -15.43
C SER A 39 5.37 20.17 -14.11
N ALA A 40 5.86 18.93 -14.18
CA ALA A 40 6.29 18.15 -13.03
C ALA A 40 7.55 17.34 -13.36
N PRO A 41 8.42 17.07 -12.38
CA PRO A 41 9.58 16.21 -12.59
C PRO A 41 9.15 14.82 -13.08
N CYS A 42 9.81 14.29 -14.11
CA CYS A 42 9.52 12.96 -14.62
C CYS A 42 9.75 11.86 -13.55
N ARG A 43 10.74 12.06 -12.67
CA ARG A 43 11.05 11.15 -11.56
C ARG A 43 11.06 11.93 -10.26
N ARG A 44 10.52 11.31 -9.22
CA ARG A 44 10.53 11.82 -7.85
C ARG A 44 10.62 10.62 -6.89
N PRO A 45 11.48 10.65 -5.86
CA PRO A 45 11.57 9.57 -4.87
C PRO A 45 10.25 9.36 -4.11
N ALA A 46 9.96 8.12 -3.74
CA ALA A 46 8.74 7.77 -2.99
C ALA A 46 8.51 8.62 -1.73
N ALA A 47 9.59 8.94 -1.00
CA ALA A 47 9.51 9.76 0.20
C ALA A 47 9.02 11.19 -0.10
N GLU A 48 9.58 11.82 -1.13
CA GLU A 48 9.17 13.16 -1.58
C GLU A 48 7.76 13.16 -2.16
N ILE A 49 7.36 12.11 -2.91
CA ILE A 49 5.98 11.94 -3.39
C ILE A 49 5.02 11.91 -2.19
N THR A 50 5.33 11.11 -1.18
CA THR A 50 4.49 10.98 0.01
C THR A 50 4.38 12.30 0.75
N GLN A 51 5.52 12.98 0.98
CA GLN A 51 5.57 14.25 1.67
C GLN A 51 4.77 15.33 0.94
N ALA A 52 5.00 15.52 -0.36
CA ALA A 52 4.29 16.50 -1.17
C ALA A 52 2.78 16.21 -1.24
N ALA A 53 2.39 14.94 -1.23
CA ALA A 53 0.98 14.54 -1.14
C ALA A 53 0.37 14.89 0.23
N THR A 54 1.09 14.66 1.33
CA THR A 54 0.63 14.99 2.69
C THR A 54 0.47 16.49 2.88
N GLN A 55 1.38 17.29 2.32
CA GLN A 55 1.36 18.76 2.37
C GLN A 55 0.41 19.37 1.32
N ASN A 56 -0.19 18.53 0.46
CA ASN A 56 -1.06 18.95 -0.64
C ASN A 56 -0.40 19.95 -1.62
N GLU A 57 0.92 19.84 -1.80
CA GLU A 57 1.74 20.73 -2.63
C GLU A 57 1.83 20.28 -4.10
N CYS A 58 1.46 19.03 -4.39
CA CYS A 58 1.51 18.49 -5.74
C CYS A 58 0.33 17.57 -6.02
N ALA A 59 -0.58 18.01 -6.90
CA ALA A 59 -1.78 17.27 -7.28
C ALA A 59 -1.47 15.86 -7.84
N LEU A 60 -0.39 15.72 -8.63
CA LEU A 60 0.03 14.41 -9.15
C LEU A 60 0.56 13.48 -8.05
N CYS A 61 1.22 14.03 -7.03
CA CYS A 61 1.64 13.23 -5.87
C CYS A 61 0.44 12.78 -5.04
N VAL A 62 -0.55 13.66 -4.84
CA VAL A 62 -1.81 13.33 -4.17
C VAL A 62 -2.54 12.21 -4.91
N ALA A 63 -2.66 12.32 -6.25
CA ALA A 63 -3.27 11.29 -7.07
C ALA A 63 -2.54 9.94 -6.96
N ALA A 64 -1.20 9.97 -7.00
CA ALA A 64 -0.38 8.77 -6.89
C ALA A 64 -0.53 8.08 -5.53
N VAL A 65 -0.48 8.84 -4.43
CA VAL A 65 -0.61 8.29 -3.07
C VAL A 65 -2.02 7.80 -2.80
N ASN A 66 -3.05 8.52 -3.28
CA ASN A 66 -4.43 8.04 -3.16
C ASN A 66 -4.58 6.70 -3.88
N LEU A 67 -4.12 6.57 -5.12
CA LEU A 67 -4.20 5.31 -5.86
C LEU A 67 -3.40 4.19 -5.18
N PHE A 68 -2.20 4.48 -4.68
CA PHE A 68 -1.41 3.53 -3.89
C PHE A 68 -2.19 3.04 -2.65
N SER A 69 -2.82 3.96 -1.93
CA SER A 69 -3.63 3.68 -0.73
C SER A 69 -4.83 2.78 -1.06
N GLU A 70 -5.55 3.07 -2.16
CA GLU A 70 -6.68 2.25 -2.63
C GLU A 70 -6.24 0.84 -3.02
N LEU A 71 -5.11 0.73 -3.75
CA LEU A 71 -4.53 -0.55 -4.16
C LEU A 71 -4.07 -1.38 -2.95
N LEU A 72 -3.46 -0.73 -1.95
CA LEU A 72 -3.04 -1.39 -0.71
C LEU A 72 -4.25 -1.93 0.07
N ALA A 73 -5.31 -1.14 0.20
CA ALA A 73 -6.55 -1.57 0.84
C ALA A 73 -7.18 -2.76 0.10
N ALA A 74 -7.21 -2.70 -1.23
CA ALA A 74 -7.77 -3.75 -2.06
C ALA A 74 -7.00 -5.06 -1.90
N GLU A 75 -5.66 -5.04 -1.91
CA GLU A 75 -4.85 -6.25 -1.78
C GLU A 75 -4.82 -6.80 -0.35
N ALA A 76 -4.77 -5.93 0.67
CA ALA A 76 -4.90 -6.36 2.06
C ALA A 76 -6.20 -7.14 2.30
N SER A 77 -7.31 -6.65 1.73
CA SER A 77 -8.60 -7.31 1.81
C SER A 77 -8.67 -8.59 0.97
N ASN A 78 -8.03 -8.63 -0.21
CA ASN A 78 -7.90 -9.86 -0.98
C ASN A 78 -7.16 -10.94 -0.19
N LEU A 79 -6.06 -10.57 0.47
CA LEU A 79 -5.28 -11.50 1.29
C LEU A 79 -6.10 -11.99 2.49
N GLY A 80 -6.83 -11.09 3.15
CA GLY A 80 -7.76 -11.44 4.23
C GLY A 80 -8.80 -12.48 3.80
N LEU A 81 -9.39 -12.30 2.62
CA LEU A 81 -10.36 -13.25 2.06
C LEU A 81 -9.73 -14.59 1.64
N LYS A 82 -8.57 -14.55 0.96
CA LYS A 82 -7.87 -15.77 0.51
C LYS A 82 -7.51 -16.70 1.67
N LEU A 83 -7.15 -16.13 2.82
CA LEU A 83 -6.70 -16.87 4.00
C LEU A 83 -7.77 -17.02 5.08
N LEU A 84 -8.96 -16.44 4.88
CA LEU A 84 -9.98 -16.30 5.93
C LEU A 84 -9.37 -15.79 7.24
N ALA A 85 -8.66 -14.65 7.16
CA ALA A 85 -7.89 -14.08 8.26
C ALA A 85 -8.78 -13.49 9.37
N THR A 86 -9.57 -14.32 10.04
CA THR A 86 -10.49 -13.94 11.14
C THR A 86 -9.75 -13.39 12.35
N GLY A 87 -8.48 -13.77 12.56
CA GLY A 87 -7.59 -13.17 13.55
C GLY A 87 -7.10 -11.75 13.19
N GLY A 88 -7.34 -11.31 11.96
CA GLY A 88 -7.00 -9.98 11.47
C GLY A 88 -5.88 -9.94 10.44
N VAL A 89 -5.81 -8.79 9.77
CA VAL A 89 -4.79 -8.42 8.78
C VAL A 89 -3.89 -7.35 9.38
N PHE A 90 -2.58 -7.56 9.28
CA PHE A 90 -1.58 -6.65 9.83
C PHE A 90 -0.75 -6.03 8.70
N LEU A 91 -0.80 -4.70 8.58
CA LEU A 91 0.07 -3.93 7.70
C LEU A 91 1.38 -3.66 8.41
N ALA A 92 2.47 -4.15 7.82
CA ALA A 92 3.83 -3.99 8.33
C ALA A 92 4.70 -3.16 7.36
N GLY A 93 5.90 -2.81 7.82
CA GLY A 93 6.93 -2.19 7.00
C GLY A 93 6.88 -0.66 6.94
N ASN A 94 7.99 -0.08 6.48
CA ASN A 94 8.23 1.36 6.51
C ASN A 94 7.27 2.16 5.63
N ILE A 95 6.84 1.59 4.50
CA ILE A 95 5.91 2.28 3.60
C ILE A 95 4.54 2.46 4.25
N SER A 96 4.04 1.44 4.97
CA SER A 96 2.76 1.50 5.70
C SER A 96 2.76 2.60 6.76
N LEU A 97 3.90 2.82 7.45
CA LEU A 97 4.03 3.90 8.43
C LEU A 97 4.09 5.28 7.77
N LYS A 98 4.78 5.43 6.64
CA LYS A 98 4.80 6.68 5.88
C LYS A 98 3.43 7.02 5.29
N MET A 99 2.64 6.00 4.96
CA MET A 99 1.28 6.11 4.42
C MET A 99 0.20 6.27 5.49
N LEU A 100 0.56 6.33 6.78
CA LEU A 100 -0.39 6.39 7.88
C LEU A 100 -1.46 7.50 7.73
N PRO A 101 -1.14 8.74 7.31
CA PRO A 101 -2.15 9.79 7.11
C PRO A 101 -3.19 9.49 6.02
N PHE A 102 -2.90 8.54 5.12
CA PHE A 102 -3.78 8.11 4.04
C PHE A 102 -4.53 6.82 4.39
N ILE A 103 -3.90 5.92 5.14
CA ILE A 103 -4.53 4.69 5.63
C ILE A 103 -5.58 4.96 6.71
N GLN A 104 -5.38 6.02 7.51
CA GLN A 104 -6.35 6.42 8.55
C GLN A 104 -7.63 7.06 8.00
N ARG A 105 -7.68 7.38 6.70
CA ARG A 105 -8.86 8.02 6.11
C ARG A 105 -9.97 7.00 5.86
N SER A 106 -11.21 7.47 5.85
CA SER A 106 -12.38 6.61 5.69
C SER A 106 -12.40 5.91 4.32
N GLU A 107 -11.80 6.51 3.30
CA GLU A 107 -11.69 5.96 1.95
C GLU A 107 -10.88 4.66 1.95
N PHE A 108 -9.81 4.56 2.75
CA PHE A 108 -9.02 3.33 2.83
C PHE A 108 -9.86 2.16 3.36
N ILE A 109 -10.59 2.38 4.44
CA ILE A 109 -11.50 1.37 5.01
C ILE A 109 -12.65 1.05 4.07
N SER A 110 -13.21 2.06 3.40
CA SER A 110 -14.24 1.86 2.37
C SER A 110 -13.75 0.94 1.26
N ARG A 111 -12.54 1.18 0.72
CA ARG A 111 -11.90 0.33 -0.29
C ARG A 111 -11.57 -1.05 0.23
N PHE A 112 -11.09 -1.17 1.46
CA PHE A 112 -10.82 -2.47 2.09
C PHE A 112 -12.09 -3.32 2.16
N ARG A 113 -13.23 -2.72 2.53
CA ARG A 113 -14.54 -3.40 2.62
C ARG A 113 -15.23 -3.61 1.28
N GLN A 114 -14.72 -3.04 0.18
CA GLN A 114 -15.34 -3.13 -1.15
C GLN A 114 -15.10 -4.50 -1.81
N LYS A 115 -15.78 -5.55 -1.34
CA LYS A 115 -15.66 -6.95 -1.82
C LYS A 115 -16.99 -7.59 -2.24
N GLY A 116 -17.98 -6.76 -2.55
CA GLY A 116 -19.28 -7.20 -3.08
C GLY A 116 -19.96 -8.18 -2.13
N ARG A 117 -20.36 -9.36 -2.63
CA ARG A 117 -21.02 -10.40 -1.81
C ARG A 117 -20.20 -10.85 -0.60
N MET A 118 -18.87 -10.66 -0.63
CA MET A 118 -17.96 -11.06 0.45
C MET A 118 -17.67 -9.92 1.44
N SER A 119 -18.25 -8.73 1.28
CA SER A 119 -18.02 -7.60 2.19
C SER A 119 -18.29 -7.94 3.65
N HIS A 120 -19.33 -8.71 3.94
CA HIS A 120 -19.67 -9.16 5.29
C HIS A 120 -18.55 -9.95 6.00
N LEU A 121 -17.73 -10.71 5.25
CA LEU A 121 -16.59 -11.44 5.82
C LEU A 121 -15.45 -10.49 6.16
N VAL A 122 -15.24 -9.46 5.35
CA VAL A 122 -14.18 -8.47 5.56
C VAL A 122 -14.54 -7.48 6.66
N ASP A 123 -15.82 -7.17 6.82
CA ASP A 123 -16.31 -6.25 7.85
C ASP A 123 -16.00 -6.74 9.27
N SER A 124 -15.89 -8.05 9.47
CA SER A 124 -15.52 -8.66 10.75
C SER A 124 -14.01 -8.87 10.94
N MET A 125 -13.19 -8.65 9.90
CA MET A 125 -11.74 -8.82 9.99
C MET A 125 -11.08 -7.57 10.62
N PRO A 126 -10.35 -7.72 11.73
CA PRO A 126 -9.53 -6.64 12.25
C PRO A 126 -8.47 -6.22 11.23
N LEU A 127 -8.25 -4.93 11.06
CA LEU A 127 -7.15 -4.39 10.25
C LEU A 127 -6.28 -3.50 11.13
N SER A 128 -5.00 -3.83 11.26
CA SER A 128 -4.06 -3.18 12.16
C SER A 128 -2.78 -2.78 11.47
N ILE A 129 -2.14 -1.71 11.94
CA ILE A 129 -0.82 -1.28 11.46
C ILE A 129 0.19 -1.52 12.58
N ILE A 130 1.28 -2.22 12.25
CA ILE A 130 2.37 -2.47 13.20
C ILE A 130 3.25 -1.22 13.28
N ARG A 131 3.17 -0.51 14.41
CA ARG A 131 3.96 0.71 14.69
C ARG A 131 5.33 0.43 15.32
N ASN A 132 5.51 -0.76 15.90
CA ASN A 132 6.76 -1.14 16.54
C ASN A 132 7.82 -1.46 15.48
N GLN A 133 8.83 -0.60 15.34
CA GLN A 133 9.92 -0.79 14.38
C GLN A 133 10.82 -1.99 14.71
N GLN A 134 10.79 -2.47 15.95
CA GLN A 134 11.53 -3.67 16.37
C GLN A 134 10.71 -4.95 16.19
N CYS A 135 9.49 -4.89 15.63
CA CYS A 135 8.61 -6.06 15.49
C CYS A 135 9.30 -7.25 14.81
N ALA A 136 10.11 -7.01 13.77
CA ALA A 136 10.86 -8.06 13.09
C ALA A 136 11.90 -8.72 14.02
N LEU A 137 12.65 -7.93 14.79
CA LEU A 137 13.65 -8.43 15.75
C LEU A 137 12.99 -9.18 16.91
N LEU A 138 11.86 -8.67 17.42
CA LEU A 138 11.08 -9.34 18.47
C LEU A 138 10.51 -10.67 17.97
N GLY A 139 10.02 -10.72 16.73
CA GLY A 139 9.55 -11.95 16.09
C GLY A 139 10.67 -12.98 15.96
N ALA A 140 11.85 -12.55 15.52
CA ALA A 140 13.03 -13.41 15.43
C ALA A 140 13.46 -13.96 16.81
N ALA A 141 13.50 -13.12 17.84
CA ALA A 141 13.82 -13.54 19.20
C ALA A 141 12.79 -14.54 19.75
N CYS A 142 11.49 -14.29 19.55
CA CYS A 142 10.43 -15.21 19.96
C CYS A 142 10.52 -16.56 19.25
N TYR A 143 10.81 -16.55 17.95
CA TYR A 143 11.01 -17.78 17.17
C TYR A 143 12.22 -18.57 17.70
N ALA A 144 13.37 -17.92 17.91
CA ALA A 144 14.57 -18.56 18.45
C ALA A 144 14.32 -19.18 19.83
N GLN A 145 13.62 -18.47 20.73
CA GLN A 145 13.29 -18.97 22.06
C GLN A 145 12.38 -20.21 22.00
N ARG A 146 11.40 -20.24 21.10
CA ARG A 146 10.53 -21.41 20.89
C ARG A 146 11.29 -22.59 20.30
N ALA A 147 12.18 -22.32 19.34
CA ALA A 147 12.99 -23.35 18.71
C ALA A 147 14.01 -23.97 19.68
N SER A 148 14.53 -23.20 20.65
CA SER A 148 15.43 -23.72 21.69
C SER A 148 14.72 -24.49 22.80
N ALA A 149 13.40 -24.34 22.91
CA ALA A 149 12.57 -25.01 23.93
C ALA A 149 11.90 -26.30 23.41
N ALA A 150 12.09 -26.64 22.13
CA ALA A 150 11.64 -27.86 21.48
C ALA A 150 12.80 -28.85 21.34
#